data_AF-A0A7J2NPA3-F1
#
_entry.id   AF-A0A7J2NPA3-F1
#
_cell.length_a   1.000
_cell.length_b   1.000
_cell.length_c   1.000
_cell.angle_alpha   90.00
_cell.angle_beta   90.00
_cell.angle_gamma   90.00
#
_symmetry.space_group_name_H-M   'P 1'
#
loop_
_entity.id
_entity.type
_entity.pdbx_description
1 polymer ?
#
loop_
_entity_poly.entity_id
_entity_poly.type
_entity_poly.pdbx_seq_one_letter_code
_entity_poly.pdbx_strand_id
1 'polypeptide(L)'
;MSKKIKSSKHNDGEKPELKYHLIQYYRKNDMDYFIHKRLGEFLRRELDFYIKNEVLDLDETVSKDAKNIKLMQLKIGTIKKISERIIVFLNQIENFQKKLFEKKKLVLKTNYCISLDKIPETFYDEIRNNREQIREWKQLFKLNETSQGTLFSVNDEETLSIDYLKTHQKLVVDTAFFDDDFKYRLLASIDDLDEFIEGICIKSENWHALNLLEERYEKAIDCIYIDPPYNRQGDEFLYKDKFKHSSWLSMIDDRVKKAVKLMNDKSAIFTSIDDNEHSKLKLLQDAVFGPQNFVSNIVWQKKFSPQNDALWFSDNHDFIVCHSKNKENWRPNLLPRTEKHDKRYNNPDNDPRGDWTSGDLSVKT
;
A
#
# COMPACT_ATOMS: atom_id res chain seq x y z
N MET A 1 16.69 42.88 -5.44
CA MET A 1 17.58 42.01 -6.24
C MET A 1 16.75 40.88 -6.83
N SER A 2 16.34 41.02 -8.09
CA SER A 2 15.59 40.02 -8.84
C SER A 2 16.55 39.30 -9.78
N LYS A 3 16.78 38.00 -9.58
CA LYS A 3 17.57 37.18 -10.51
C LYS A 3 16.63 36.60 -11.56
N LYS A 4 16.68 37.20 -12.76
CA LYS A 4 16.13 36.68 -14.01
C LYS A 4 16.80 35.33 -14.34
N ILE A 5 16.00 34.29 -14.52
CA ILE A 5 16.43 33.06 -15.18
C ILE A 5 16.38 33.31 -16.69
N LYS A 6 17.55 33.21 -17.34
CA LYS A 6 17.69 33.26 -18.81
C LYS A 6 17.11 31.97 -19.40
N SER A 7 16.13 32.09 -20.30
CA SER A 7 15.71 30.98 -21.15
C SER A 7 16.71 30.80 -22.29
N SER A 8 17.36 29.64 -22.37
CA SER A 8 18.08 29.21 -23.56
C SER A 8 17.07 28.81 -24.64
N LYS A 9 17.29 29.31 -25.86
CA LYS A 9 16.58 28.89 -27.07
C LYS A 9 17.16 27.55 -27.51
N HIS A 10 16.34 26.51 -27.54
CA HIS A 10 16.53 25.38 -28.46
C HIS A 10 15.25 25.17 -29.25
N ASN A 11 15.45 25.11 -30.56
CA ASN A 11 14.45 25.03 -31.60
C ASN A 11 14.56 23.62 -32.15
N ASP A 12 13.74 22.70 -31.64
CA ASP A 12 13.51 21.39 -32.24
C ASP A 12 12.01 21.21 -32.44
N GLY A 13 11.64 21.02 -33.70
CA GLY A 13 10.28 20.90 -34.16
C GLY A 13 9.66 19.58 -33.73
N GLU A 14 8.75 19.64 -32.77
CA GLU A 14 7.48 18.90 -32.78
C GLU A 14 6.56 19.44 -31.67
N LYS A 15 5.47 20.09 -32.13
CA LYS A 15 4.27 20.56 -31.42
C LYS A 15 4.40 20.87 -29.91
N PRO A 16 4.74 22.13 -29.56
CA PRO A 16 4.59 22.66 -28.20
C PRO A 16 3.18 22.43 -27.63
N GLU A 17 2.16 22.39 -28.49
CA GLU A 17 0.76 22.19 -28.14
C GLU A 17 0.43 20.73 -27.78
N LEU A 18 0.97 19.74 -28.49
CA LEU A 18 0.77 18.33 -28.12
C LEU A 18 1.51 18.02 -26.81
N LYS A 19 2.74 18.53 -26.66
CA LYS A 19 3.49 18.46 -25.40
C LYS A 19 2.77 19.19 -24.26
N TYR A 20 2.18 20.36 -24.54
CA TYR A 20 1.33 21.07 -23.57
C TYR A 20 0.10 20.25 -23.18
N HIS A 21 -0.62 19.65 -24.14
CA HIS A 21 -1.77 18.79 -23.86
C HIS A 21 -1.38 17.49 -23.14
N LEU A 22 -0.24 16.89 -23.47
CA LEU A 22 0.33 15.73 -22.77
C LEU A 22 0.73 16.09 -21.34
N ILE A 23 1.39 17.23 -21.14
CA ILE A 23 1.75 17.74 -19.80
C ILE A 23 0.48 18.10 -19.02
N GLN A 24 -0.55 18.66 -19.65
CA GLN A 24 -1.84 18.95 -19.01
C GLN A 24 -2.61 17.66 -18.68
N TYR A 25 -2.56 16.65 -19.55
CA TYR A 25 -3.13 15.33 -19.31
C TYR A 25 -2.42 14.61 -18.16
N TYR A 26 -1.08 14.60 -18.17
CA TYR A 26 -0.27 14.08 -17.09
C TYR A 26 -0.49 14.85 -15.80
N ARG A 27 -0.42 16.19 -15.79
CA ARG A 27 -0.68 17.02 -14.59
C ARG A 27 -2.10 16.88 -14.07
N LYS A 28 -3.09 16.70 -14.94
CA LYS A 28 -4.45 16.35 -14.50
C LYS A 28 -4.41 15.00 -13.77
N ASN A 29 -3.76 13.99 -14.33
CA ASN A 29 -3.60 12.66 -13.71
C ASN A 29 -2.62 12.58 -12.51
N ASP A 30 -1.80 13.60 -12.29
CA ASP A 30 -0.80 13.70 -11.21
C ASP A 30 -1.26 14.61 -10.05
N MET A 31 -2.41 15.28 -10.21
CA MET A 31 -3.11 15.94 -9.11
C MET A 31 -3.78 14.87 -8.25
N ASP A 32 -3.63 14.96 -6.92
CA ASP A 32 -4.40 14.14 -5.98
C ASP A 32 -5.88 14.28 -6.31
N TYR A 33 -6.46 13.26 -6.94
CA TYR A 33 -7.89 13.12 -7.03
C TYR A 33 -8.38 12.57 -5.69
N PHE A 34 -8.40 13.43 -4.69
CA PHE A 34 -9.14 13.14 -3.48
C PHE A 34 -10.63 13.26 -3.79
N ILE A 35 -11.29 12.12 -3.97
CA ILE A 35 -12.73 12.09 -4.22
C ILE A 35 -13.46 12.23 -2.88
N HIS A 36 -14.09 13.39 -2.67
CA HIS A 36 -14.79 13.69 -1.44
C HIS A 36 -16.13 12.93 -1.39
N LYS A 37 -16.21 11.94 -0.49
CA LYS A 37 -17.36 11.02 -0.34
C LYS A 37 -18.74 11.68 -0.24
N ARG A 38 -18.82 12.88 0.38
CA ARG A 38 -20.05 13.64 0.66
C ARG A 38 -19.91 15.16 0.38
N LEU A 39 -19.37 15.54 -0.79
CA LEU A 39 -18.96 16.93 -1.06
C LEU A 39 -20.10 17.94 -0.89
N GLY A 40 -21.29 17.62 -1.41
CA GLY A 40 -22.42 18.53 -1.36
C GLY A 40 -22.90 18.86 0.06
N GLU A 41 -22.82 17.91 1.00
CA GLU A 41 -23.17 18.18 2.40
C GLU A 41 -22.09 19.00 3.10
N PHE A 42 -20.82 18.66 2.86
CA PHE A 42 -19.69 19.40 3.38
C PHE A 42 -19.77 20.88 2.98
N LEU A 43 -19.88 21.17 1.68
CA LEU A 43 -19.91 22.55 1.20
C LEU A 43 -21.13 23.34 1.68
N ARG A 44 -22.29 22.68 1.90
CA ARG A 44 -23.46 23.35 2.48
C ARG A 44 -23.21 23.76 3.93
N ARG A 45 -22.57 22.90 4.71
CA ARG A 45 -22.19 23.23 6.09
C ARG A 45 -21.16 24.35 6.14
N GLU A 46 -20.14 24.31 5.28
CA GLU A 46 -19.13 25.37 5.19
C GLU A 46 -19.75 26.70 4.73
N LEU A 47 -20.71 26.65 3.80
CA LEU A 47 -21.47 27.83 3.39
C LEU A 47 -22.26 28.43 4.57
N ASP A 48 -22.94 27.60 5.36
CA ASP A 48 -23.67 28.07 6.53
C ASP A 48 -22.72 28.69 7.57
N PHE A 49 -21.52 28.13 7.76
CA PHE A 49 -20.50 28.69 8.64
C PHE A 49 -19.95 30.02 8.13
N TYR A 50 -19.61 30.09 6.84
CA TYR A 50 -19.14 31.32 6.19
C TYR A 50 -20.17 32.44 6.30
N ILE A 51 -21.45 32.15 6.05
CA ILE A 51 -22.53 33.14 6.18
C ILE A 51 -22.60 33.66 7.62
N LYS A 52 -22.46 32.78 8.62
CA LYS A 52 -22.53 33.15 10.05
C LYS A 52 -21.36 34.01 10.52
N ASN A 53 -20.16 33.79 10.00
CA ASN A 53 -18.96 34.46 10.52
C ASN A 53 -18.50 35.64 9.69
N GLU A 54 -18.68 35.60 8.38
CA GLU A 54 -18.09 36.57 7.44
C GLU A 54 -19.14 37.49 6.81
N VAL A 55 -20.42 37.08 6.80
CA VAL A 55 -21.50 37.83 6.14
C VAL A 55 -22.47 38.44 7.14
N LEU A 56 -22.68 37.78 8.28
CA LEU A 56 -23.51 38.27 9.38
C LEU A 56 -22.70 39.23 10.26
N ASP A 57 -23.00 40.52 10.15
CA ASP A 57 -22.52 41.53 11.09
C ASP A 57 -23.54 41.70 12.23
N LEU A 58 -23.15 41.27 13.43
CA LEU A 58 -24.00 41.31 14.62
C LEU A 58 -24.22 42.74 15.14
N ASP A 59 -23.26 43.65 14.91
CA ASP A 59 -23.36 45.04 15.40
C ASP A 59 -24.34 45.85 14.53
N GLU A 60 -24.35 45.62 13.21
CA GLU A 60 -25.36 46.20 12.31
C GLU A 60 -26.78 45.67 12.61
N THR A 61 -26.92 44.44 13.12
CA THR A 61 -28.24 43.86 13.46
C THR A 61 -28.83 44.40 14.74
N VAL A 62 -28.00 44.91 15.66
CA VAL A 62 -28.45 45.59 16.89
C VAL A 62 -28.93 47.02 16.59
N SER A 63 -28.42 47.64 15.52
CA SER A 63 -28.96 48.89 15.00
C SER A 63 -30.41 48.66 14.52
N LYS A 64 -31.39 49.34 15.12
CA LYS A 64 -32.83 49.17 14.82
C LYS A 64 -33.26 49.66 13.43
N ASP A 65 -32.34 49.82 12.48
CA ASP A 65 -32.64 50.26 11.13
C ASP A 65 -33.13 49.06 10.28
N ALA A 66 -34.46 48.97 10.15
CA ALA A 66 -35.13 47.93 9.38
C ALA A 66 -34.64 47.84 7.92
N LYS A 67 -34.12 48.93 7.36
CA LYS A 67 -33.60 48.96 5.98
C LYS A 67 -32.29 48.18 5.86
N ASN A 68 -31.39 48.29 6.84
CA ASN A 68 -30.10 47.59 6.85
C ASN A 68 -30.29 46.09 7.06
N ILE A 69 -31.17 45.70 7.98
CA ILE A 69 -31.55 44.29 8.20
C ILE A 69 -32.10 43.66 6.91
N LYS A 70 -32.96 44.38 6.19
CA LYS A 70 -33.54 43.88 4.93
C LYS A 70 -32.50 43.76 3.82
N LEU A 71 -31.56 44.70 3.72
CA LEU A 71 -30.47 44.64 2.75
C LEU A 71 -29.54 43.46 3.03
N MET A 72 -29.23 43.20 4.30
CA MET A 72 -28.41 42.07 4.73
C MET A 72 -29.11 40.72 4.43
N GLN A 73 -30.41 40.60 4.72
CA GLN A 73 -31.19 39.41 4.36
C GLN A 73 -31.17 39.12 2.86
N LEU A 74 -31.30 40.16 2.01
CA LEU A 74 -31.22 40.03 0.56
C LEU A 74 -29.82 39.59 0.10
N LYS A 75 -28.75 40.13 0.69
CA LYS A 75 -27.37 39.71 0.43
C LYS A 75 -27.18 38.22 0.77
N ILE A 76 -27.55 37.81 1.98
CA ILE A 76 -27.46 36.41 2.44
C ILE A 76 -28.26 35.49 1.52
N GLY A 77 -29.50 35.85 1.19
CA GLY A 77 -30.34 35.07 0.28
C GLY A 77 -29.72 34.93 -1.12
N THR A 78 -29.10 36.00 -1.63
CA THR A 78 -28.43 35.98 -2.95
C THR A 78 -27.19 35.10 -2.92
N ILE A 79 -26.32 35.25 -1.91
CA ILE A 79 -25.12 34.42 -1.72
C ILE A 79 -25.53 32.96 -1.61
N LYS A 80 -26.50 32.64 -0.75
CA LYS A 80 -26.97 31.26 -0.55
C LYS A 80 -27.48 30.65 -1.86
N LYS A 81 -28.30 31.39 -2.61
CA LYS A 81 -28.84 30.92 -3.90
C LYS A 81 -27.75 30.65 -4.95
N ILE A 82 -26.74 31.51 -5.05
CA ILE A 82 -25.63 31.33 -6.00
C ILE A 82 -24.76 30.15 -5.55
N SER A 83 -24.36 30.12 -4.28
CA SER A 83 -23.52 29.07 -3.72
C SER A 83 -24.21 27.71 -3.80
N GLU A 84 -25.51 27.60 -3.52
CA GLU A 84 -26.26 26.35 -3.66
C GLU A 84 -26.21 25.79 -5.09
N ARG A 85 -26.33 26.65 -6.11
CA ARG A 85 -26.20 26.23 -7.51
C ARG A 85 -24.80 25.70 -7.83
N ILE A 86 -23.76 26.39 -7.35
CA ILE A 86 -22.38 25.95 -7.51
C ILE A 86 -22.14 24.63 -6.79
N ILE A 87 -22.63 24.49 -5.55
CA ILE A 87 -22.50 23.26 -4.76
C ILE A 87 -23.17 22.08 -5.45
N VAL A 88 -24.39 22.26 -5.98
CA VAL A 88 -25.08 21.21 -6.73
C VAL A 88 -24.25 20.78 -7.94
N PHE A 89 -23.71 21.73 -8.70
CA PHE A 89 -22.87 21.45 -9.86
C PHE A 89 -21.58 20.70 -9.48
N LEU A 90 -20.83 21.18 -8.48
CA LEU A 90 -19.62 20.52 -8.00
C LEU A 90 -19.91 19.11 -7.48
N ASN A 91 -20.98 18.96 -6.69
CA ASN A 91 -21.40 17.66 -6.17
C ASN A 91 -21.79 16.68 -7.29
N GLN A 92 -22.35 17.15 -8.42
CA GLN A 92 -22.62 16.28 -9.57
C GLN A 92 -21.32 15.77 -10.21
N ILE A 93 -20.34 16.65 -10.42
CA ILE A 93 -19.02 16.24 -10.95
C ILE A 93 -18.35 15.24 -10.01
N GLU A 94 -18.35 15.52 -8.71
CA GLU A 94 -17.73 14.67 -7.70
C GLU A 94 -18.39 13.28 -7.66
N ASN A 95 -19.72 13.22 -7.69
CA ASN A 95 -20.44 11.96 -7.71
C ASN A 95 -20.18 11.16 -8.99
N PHE A 96 -19.98 11.84 -10.12
CA PHE A 96 -19.58 11.18 -11.36
C PHE A 96 -18.18 10.58 -11.25
N GLN A 97 -17.21 11.33 -10.71
CA GLN A 97 -15.85 10.82 -10.45
C GLN A 97 -15.87 9.64 -9.47
N LYS A 98 -16.61 9.75 -8.37
CA LYS A 98 -16.83 8.68 -7.41
C LYS A 98 -17.37 7.41 -8.09
N LYS A 99 -18.39 7.56 -8.93
CA LYS A 99 -18.98 6.44 -9.68
C LYS A 99 -17.97 5.77 -10.63
N LEU A 100 -17.12 6.55 -11.29
CA LEU A 100 -16.07 6.00 -12.15
C LEU A 100 -14.98 5.28 -11.36
N PHE A 101 -14.62 5.82 -10.19
CA PHE A 101 -13.65 5.24 -9.29
C PHE A 101 -14.17 3.91 -8.73
N GLU A 102 -15.36 3.91 -8.12
CA GLU A 102 -15.99 2.73 -7.49
C GLU A 102 -16.44 1.64 -8.48
N LYS A 103 -16.38 1.90 -9.79
CA LYS A 103 -16.71 0.89 -10.81
C LYS A 103 -15.80 -0.33 -10.65
N LYS A 104 -16.41 -1.52 -10.54
CA LYS A 104 -15.71 -2.81 -10.52
C LYS A 104 -14.72 -2.87 -11.69
N LYS A 105 -13.44 -3.04 -11.38
CA LYS A 105 -12.37 -3.12 -12.38
C LYS A 105 -12.36 -4.53 -12.97
N LEU A 106 -12.02 -4.62 -14.25
CA LEU A 106 -11.84 -5.88 -14.95
C LEU A 106 -10.39 -6.33 -14.84
N VAL A 107 -10.17 -7.64 -14.76
CA VAL A 107 -8.82 -8.22 -14.88
C VAL A 107 -8.40 -8.11 -16.34
N LEU A 108 -7.33 -7.35 -16.59
CA LEU A 108 -6.85 -7.08 -17.96
C LEU A 108 -5.88 -8.14 -18.47
N LYS A 109 -5.09 -8.73 -17.58
CA LYS A 109 -4.07 -9.74 -17.90
C LYS A 109 -3.88 -10.65 -16.69
N THR A 110 -3.77 -11.95 -16.95
CA THR A 110 -3.40 -12.96 -15.97
C THR A 110 -2.20 -13.73 -16.53
N ASN A 111 -1.14 -13.82 -15.72
CA ASN A 111 0.03 -14.65 -16.02
C ASN A 111 0.37 -15.44 -14.75
N TYR A 112 1.14 -16.49 -14.95
CA TYR A 112 1.60 -17.42 -13.95
C TYR A 112 3.12 -17.45 -13.92
N CYS A 113 3.66 -17.48 -12.72
CA CYS A 113 5.07 -17.71 -12.42
C CYS A 113 5.19 -19.11 -11.83
N ILE A 114 5.76 -20.06 -12.58
CA ILE A 114 5.76 -21.49 -12.22
C ILE A 114 7.20 -21.99 -12.18
N SER A 115 7.60 -22.66 -11.10
CA SER A 115 8.94 -23.25 -10.99
C SER A 115 9.09 -24.48 -11.89
N LEU A 116 10.28 -24.67 -12.47
CA LEU A 116 10.56 -25.76 -13.42
C LEU A 116 10.25 -27.16 -12.87
N ASP A 117 10.45 -27.41 -11.56
CA ASP A 117 10.12 -28.69 -10.91
C ASP A 117 8.64 -29.06 -11.02
N LYS A 118 7.78 -28.08 -11.30
CA LYS A 118 6.35 -28.27 -11.47
C LYS A 118 5.88 -28.20 -12.93
N ILE A 119 6.82 -28.12 -13.89
CA ILE A 119 6.54 -28.05 -15.32
C ILE A 119 6.99 -29.36 -15.99
N PRO A 120 6.15 -30.01 -16.81
CA PRO A 120 6.57 -31.19 -17.55
C PRO A 120 7.78 -30.92 -18.46
N GLU A 121 8.73 -31.85 -18.52
CA GLU A 121 9.96 -31.69 -19.33
C GLU A 121 9.67 -31.44 -20.82
N THR A 122 8.47 -31.80 -21.32
CA THR A 122 8.03 -31.54 -22.70
C THR A 122 8.03 -30.05 -23.08
N PHE A 123 7.96 -29.14 -22.09
CA PHE A 123 7.98 -27.70 -22.32
C PHE A 123 9.39 -27.10 -22.28
N TYR A 124 10.41 -27.86 -21.87
CA TYR A 124 11.75 -27.32 -21.63
C TYR A 124 12.41 -26.79 -22.90
N ASP A 125 12.15 -27.40 -24.05
CA ASP A 125 12.66 -26.93 -25.34
C ASP A 125 12.08 -25.57 -25.76
N GLU A 126 10.81 -25.30 -25.47
CA GLU A 126 10.23 -23.97 -25.74
C GLU A 126 10.76 -22.93 -24.74
N ILE A 127 10.89 -23.31 -23.47
CA ILE A 127 11.38 -22.43 -22.39
C ILE A 127 12.83 -22.00 -22.63
N ARG A 128 13.73 -22.95 -22.92
CA ARG A 128 15.17 -22.67 -23.16
C ARG A 128 15.44 -21.82 -24.39
N ASN A 129 14.48 -21.72 -25.31
CA ASN A 129 14.59 -20.93 -26.53
C ASN A 129 13.98 -19.53 -26.39
N ASN A 130 13.30 -19.25 -25.27
CA ASN A 130 12.72 -17.93 -25.00
C ASN A 130 13.79 -16.97 -24.46
N ARG A 131 14.19 -16.01 -25.31
CA ARG A 131 15.23 -15.02 -24.98
C ARG A 131 14.85 -14.07 -23.86
N GLU A 132 13.58 -13.70 -23.76
CA GLU A 132 13.09 -12.79 -22.71
C GLU A 132 13.12 -13.47 -21.35
N GLN A 133 12.68 -14.73 -21.28
CA GLN A 133 12.76 -15.54 -20.06
C GLN A 133 14.22 -15.72 -19.59
N ILE A 134 15.13 -16.03 -20.50
CA ILE A 134 16.56 -16.18 -20.17
C ILE A 134 17.15 -14.86 -19.67
N ARG A 135 16.75 -13.73 -20.27
CA ARG A 135 17.20 -12.40 -19.82
C ARG A 135 16.75 -12.11 -18.39
N GLU A 136 15.51 -12.43 -18.05
CA GLU A 136 14.99 -12.29 -16.69
C GLU A 136 15.82 -13.11 -15.69
N TRP A 137 16.08 -14.40 -15.99
CA TRP A 137 16.91 -15.24 -15.12
C TRP A 137 18.32 -14.70 -14.94
N LYS A 138 18.95 -14.23 -16.02
CA LYS A 138 20.28 -13.60 -15.95
C LYS A 138 20.27 -12.36 -15.04
N GLN A 139 19.20 -11.56 -15.08
CA GLN A 139 19.06 -10.37 -14.24
C GLN A 139 18.78 -10.69 -12.77
N LEU A 140 17.84 -11.61 -12.49
CA LEU A 140 17.43 -11.94 -11.12
C LEU A 140 18.49 -12.74 -10.36
N PHE A 141 19.13 -13.69 -11.05
CA PHE A 141 20.08 -14.63 -10.43
C PHE A 141 21.55 -14.33 -10.74
N LYS A 142 21.82 -13.20 -11.43
CA LYS A 142 23.18 -12.77 -11.80
C LYS A 142 24.01 -13.86 -12.48
N LEU A 143 23.39 -14.64 -13.36
CA LEU A 143 24.01 -15.81 -14.00
C LEU A 143 25.23 -15.48 -14.89
N ASN A 144 25.53 -14.19 -15.12
CA ASN A 144 26.65 -13.72 -15.91
C ASN A 144 27.87 -13.27 -15.08
N GLU A 145 27.78 -13.21 -13.74
CA GLU A 145 28.94 -12.86 -12.89
C GLU A 145 29.81 -14.12 -12.69
N THR A 146 30.76 -14.35 -13.60
CA THR A 146 31.81 -15.37 -13.50
C THR A 146 32.54 -15.29 -12.17
N SER A 147 32.14 -16.12 -11.21
CA SER A 147 33.05 -16.64 -10.20
C SER A 147 33.75 -17.84 -10.84
N GLN A 148 35.03 -17.68 -11.21
CA GLN A 148 35.86 -18.79 -11.67
C GLN A 148 35.76 -19.94 -10.65
N GLY A 149 35.11 -21.05 -11.03
CA GLY A 149 35.07 -22.28 -10.26
C GLY A 149 33.70 -22.77 -9.77
N THR A 150 32.58 -22.10 -10.07
CA THR A 150 31.24 -22.64 -9.76
C THR A 150 30.50 -23.12 -11.00
N LEU A 151 29.62 -24.10 -10.80
CA LEU A 151 28.80 -24.87 -11.77
C LEU A 151 27.86 -24.03 -12.66
N PHE A 152 28.03 -22.70 -12.70
CA PHE A 152 27.07 -21.71 -13.21
C PHE A 152 27.58 -20.90 -14.40
N SER A 153 28.61 -21.35 -15.12
CA SER A 153 29.05 -20.68 -16.34
C SER A 153 28.03 -20.90 -17.47
N VAL A 154 27.11 -19.95 -17.62
CA VAL A 154 26.31 -19.81 -18.85
C VAL A 154 27.17 -19.06 -19.84
N ASN A 155 27.63 -19.73 -20.91
CA ASN A 155 28.27 -19.05 -22.04
C ASN A 155 27.32 -17.96 -22.57
N ASP A 156 27.83 -16.96 -23.29
CA ASP A 156 27.04 -15.90 -23.96
C ASP A 156 26.03 -16.41 -25.03
N GLU A 157 25.70 -17.69 -25.00
CA GLU A 157 24.67 -18.33 -25.80
C GLU A 157 23.27 -17.79 -25.45
N GLU A 158 22.47 -17.55 -26.49
CA GLU A 158 21.09 -17.10 -26.41
C GLU A 158 20.12 -18.19 -25.90
N THR A 159 20.63 -19.38 -25.58
CA THR A 159 19.86 -20.56 -25.15
C THR A 159 20.56 -21.30 -24.01
N LEU A 160 19.79 -21.88 -23.08
CA LEU A 160 20.32 -22.77 -22.02
C LEU A 160 20.24 -24.24 -22.45
N SER A 161 21.05 -25.13 -21.87
CA SER A 161 20.93 -26.58 -22.12
C SER A 161 19.79 -27.20 -21.31
N ILE A 162 19.22 -28.32 -21.79
CA ILE A 162 18.18 -29.06 -21.03
C ILE A 162 18.74 -29.56 -19.70
N ASP A 163 19.98 -30.04 -19.68
CA ASP A 163 20.63 -30.51 -18.44
C ASP A 163 20.78 -29.38 -17.41
N TYR A 164 20.99 -28.14 -17.88
CA TYR A 164 20.99 -26.97 -17.01
C TYR A 164 19.62 -26.75 -16.36
N LEU A 165 18.53 -26.84 -17.13
CA LEU A 165 17.17 -26.74 -16.57
C LEU A 165 16.87 -27.86 -15.58
N LYS A 166 17.29 -29.10 -15.86
CA LYS A 166 17.12 -30.26 -14.98
C LYS A 166 17.88 -30.12 -13.66
N THR A 167 19.04 -29.46 -13.66
CA THR A 167 19.84 -29.20 -12.46
C THR A 167 19.32 -27.99 -11.66
N HIS A 168 18.56 -27.09 -12.30
CA HIS A 168 18.07 -25.84 -11.70
C HIS A 168 16.55 -25.79 -11.65
N GLN A 169 15.92 -26.84 -11.11
CA GLN A 169 14.45 -26.96 -11.12
C GLN A 169 13.68 -25.88 -10.34
N LYS A 170 14.38 -25.03 -9.58
CA LYS A 170 13.78 -23.90 -8.85
C LYS A 170 13.76 -22.59 -9.63
N LEU A 171 14.25 -22.57 -10.86
CA LEU A 171 14.06 -21.41 -11.75
C LEU A 171 12.57 -21.25 -12.04
N VAL A 172 12.11 -20.00 -12.01
CA VAL A 172 10.70 -19.64 -12.16
C VAL A 172 10.45 -19.19 -13.60
N VAL A 173 9.55 -19.85 -14.30
CA VAL A 173 9.10 -19.49 -15.65
C VAL A 173 7.94 -18.49 -15.52
N ASP A 174 8.08 -17.30 -16.10
CA ASP A 174 7.02 -16.32 -16.24
C ASP A 174 6.34 -16.45 -17.61
N THR A 175 5.10 -16.94 -17.58
CA THR A 175 4.25 -17.07 -18.78
C THR A 175 3.92 -15.73 -19.46
N ALA A 176 4.26 -14.59 -18.87
CA ALA A 176 4.13 -13.27 -19.51
C ALA A 176 5.04 -13.09 -20.73
N PHE A 177 6.13 -13.87 -20.83
CA PHE A 177 7.07 -13.86 -21.96
C PHE A 177 6.71 -14.83 -23.09
N PHE A 178 5.67 -15.63 -22.91
CA PHE A 178 5.23 -16.64 -23.87
C PHE A 178 3.89 -16.24 -24.49
N ASP A 179 3.58 -16.84 -25.63
CA ASP A 179 2.28 -16.65 -26.25
C ASP A 179 1.18 -17.40 -25.48
N ASP A 180 -0.06 -17.11 -25.86
CA ASP A 180 -1.22 -17.71 -25.20
C ASP A 180 -1.34 -19.21 -25.50
N ASP A 181 -0.82 -19.72 -26.62
CA ASP A 181 -0.82 -21.15 -26.94
C ASP A 181 0.03 -21.95 -25.95
N PHE A 182 1.29 -21.55 -25.77
CA PHE A 182 2.19 -22.13 -24.77
C PHE A 182 1.56 -22.08 -23.38
N LYS A 183 1.01 -20.91 -23.00
CA LYS A 183 0.38 -20.71 -21.71
C LYS A 183 -0.80 -21.66 -21.50
N TYR A 184 -1.71 -21.78 -22.46
CA TYR A 184 -2.87 -22.67 -22.31
C TYR A 184 -2.49 -24.15 -22.30
N ARG A 185 -1.51 -24.57 -23.12
CA ARG A 185 -0.98 -25.95 -23.05
C ARG A 185 -0.35 -26.26 -21.71
N LEU A 186 0.44 -25.32 -21.18
CA LEU A 186 1.08 -25.47 -19.87
C LEU A 186 0.02 -25.57 -18.77
N LEU A 187 -0.95 -24.66 -18.74
CA LEU A 187 -2.02 -24.68 -17.74
C LEU A 187 -2.89 -25.94 -17.83
N ALA A 188 -3.18 -26.43 -19.04
CA ALA A 188 -3.94 -27.67 -19.24
C ALA A 188 -3.19 -28.93 -18.79
N SER A 189 -1.87 -28.84 -18.60
CA SER A 189 -1.06 -29.93 -18.05
C SER A 189 -1.11 -30.02 -16.52
N ILE A 190 -1.76 -29.05 -15.86
CA ILE A 190 -1.93 -28.98 -14.41
C ILE A 190 -3.39 -29.32 -14.09
N ASP A 191 -3.62 -30.36 -13.30
CA ASP A 191 -4.98 -30.85 -13.02
C ASP A 191 -5.81 -29.85 -12.20
N ASP A 192 -5.39 -29.54 -10.97
CA ASP A 192 -6.04 -28.57 -10.09
C ASP A 192 -5.18 -27.31 -9.96
N LEU A 193 -5.46 -26.33 -10.81
CA LEU A 193 -4.74 -25.07 -10.82
C LEU A 193 -4.98 -24.25 -9.54
N ASP A 194 -6.16 -24.35 -8.92
CA ASP A 194 -6.48 -23.58 -7.72
C ASP A 194 -5.70 -24.09 -6.51
N GLU A 195 -5.55 -25.42 -6.35
CA GLU A 195 -4.71 -26.02 -5.31
C GLU A 195 -3.22 -25.74 -5.53
N PHE A 196 -2.81 -25.63 -6.80
CA PHE A 196 -1.43 -25.38 -7.18
C PHE A 196 -0.96 -23.94 -6.92
N ILE A 197 -1.89 -22.98 -6.86
CA ILE A 197 -1.58 -21.56 -6.63
C ILE A 197 -1.28 -21.33 -5.15
N GLU A 198 0.01 -21.13 -4.85
CA GLU A 198 0.48 -20.82 -3.48
C GLU A 198 0.46 -19.31 -3.17
N GLY A 199 0.39 -18.45 -4.19
CA GLY A 199 0.48 -17.01 -4.01
C GLY A 199 -0.09 -16.22 -5.18
N ILE A 200 -0.59 -15.02 -4.88
CA ILE A 200 -1.21 -14.12 -5.86
C ILE A 200 -0.53 -12.76 -5.78
N CYS A 201 -0.05 -12.26 -6.92
CA CYS A 201 0.44 -10.90 -7.06
C CYS A 201 -0.58 -10.07 -7.87
N ILE A 202 -1.01 -8.94 -7.34
CA ILE A 202 -1.99 -8.06 -7.99
C ILE A 202 -1.37 -6.70 -8.26
N LYS A 203 -1.25 -6.36 -9.55
CA LYS A 203 -0.88 -5.01 -9.97
C LYS A 203 -2.14 -4.16 -10.15
N SER A 204 -2.49 -3.39 -9.12
CA SER A 204 -3.63 -2.47 -9.13
C SER A 204 -3.43 -1.37 -8.09
N GLU A 205 -4.26 -0.34 -8.15
CA GLU A 205 -4.55 0.46 -6.97
C GLU A 205 -5.12 -0.48 -5.90
N ASN A 206 -4.57 -0.43 -4.68
CA ASN A 206 -4.79 -1.44 -3.65
C ASN A 206 -6.21 -1.41 -3.06
N TRP A 207 -6.90 -0.26 -3.03
CA TRP A 207 -8.31 -0.25 -2.66
C TRP A 207 -9.15 -1.04 -3.68
N HIS A 208 -8.89 -0.91 -4.99
CA HIS A 208 -9.54 -1.76 -6.00
C HIS A 208 -9.17 -3.24 -5.86
N ALA A 209 -7.90 -3.56 -5.58
CA ALA A 209 -7.46 -4.93 -5.36
C ALA A 209 -8.17 -5.58 -4.18
N LEU A 210 -8.26 -4.88 -3.03
CA LEU A 210 -8.96 -5.36 -1.85
C LEU A 210 -10.45 -5.58 -2.10
N ASN A 211 -11.10 -4.72 -2.89
CA ASN A 211 -12.49 -4.92 -3.30
C ASN A 211 -12.68 -6.18 -4.14
N LEU A 212 -11.73 -6.50 -5.02
CA LEU A 212 -11.78 -7.73 -5.83
C LEU A 212 -11.56 -8.97 -4.95
N LEU A 213 -10.62 -8.90 -4.00
CA LEU A 213 -10.30 -10.00 -3.09
C LEU A 213 -11.45 -10.31 -2.12
N GLU A 214 -12.31 -9.33 -1.80
CA GLU A 214 -13.45 -9.48 -0.88
C GLU A 214 -14.38 -10.63 -1.29
N GLU A 215 -14.57 -10.90 -2.58
CA GLU A 215 -15.46 -11.97 -3.06
C GLU A 215 -14.94 -13.39 -2.75
N ARG A 216 -13.62 -13.61 -2.76
CA ARG A 216 -13.01 -14.94 -2.55
C ARG A 216 -12.45 -15.12 -1.13
N TYR A 217 -11.91 -14.06 -0.54
CA TYR A 217 -11.11 -14.12 0.70
C TYR A 217 -11.77 -13.45 1.91
N GLU A 218 -13.09 -13.27 1.89
CA GLU A 218 -13.83 -12.80 3.07
C GLU A 218 -13.55 -13.72 4.26
N LYS A 219 -13.09 -13.13 5.38
CA LYS A 219 -12.74 -13.85 6.61
C LYS A 219 -11.76 -15.02 6.42
N ALA A 220 -10.89 -14.97 5.42
CA ALA A 220 -9.91 -16.02 5.15
C ALA A 220 -8.49 -15.64 5.59
N ILE A 221 -8.20 -14.35 5.80
CA ILE A 221 -6.84 -13.87 6.03
C ILE A 221 -6.47 -13.93 7.52
N ASP A 222 -5.37 -14.63 7.83
CA ASP A 222 -4.80 -14.78 9.17
C ASP A 222 -3.89 -13.61 9.59
N CYS A 223 -3.19 -13.01 8.63
CA CYS A 223 -2.21 -11.96 8.90
C CYS A 223 -2.19 -10.94 7.78
N ILE A 224 -2.17 -9.66 8.15
CA ILE A 224 -1.96 -8.55 7.23
C ILE A 224 -0.74 -7.79 7.69
N TYR A 225 0.23 -7.61 6.81
CA TYR A 225 1.35 -6.71 7.02
C TYR A 225 1.30 -5.62 5.96
N ILE A 226 1.43 -4.36 6.38
CA ILE A 226 1.49 -3.21 5.48
C ILE A 226 2.61 -2.25 5.90
N ASP A 227 3.25 -1.69 4.89
CA ASP A 227 4.26 -0.63 5.00
C ASP A 227 3.80 0.58 4.16
N PRO A 228 2.84 1.38 4.67
CA PRO A 228 2.29 2.53 3.95
C PRO A 228 3.34 3.64 3.78
N PRO A 229 3.12 4.64 2.90
CA PRO A 229 3.89 5.88 2.91
C PRO A 229 3.92 6.49 4.32
N TYR A 230 5.09 6.87 4.82
CA TYR A 230 5.23 7.45 6.16
C TYR A 230 4.94 8.95 6.19
N ASN A 231 4.67 9.52 5.02
CA ASN A 231 4.47 10.94 4.81
C ASN A 231 5.71 11.78 5.17
N ARG A 232 6.90 11.23 4.88
CA ARG A 232 8.16 11.92 5.10
C ARG A 232 8.26 13.01 4.04
N GLN A 233 8.55 14.24 4.43
CA GLN A 233 8.64 15.38 3.51
C GLN A 233 9.81 15.30 2.50
N GLY A 234 10.45 14.14 2.33
CA GLY A 234 11.51 13.86 1.37
C GLY A 234 10.99 13.33 0.02
N ASP A 235 11.86 13.30 -0.99
CA ASP A 235 11.57 12.82 -2.35
C ASP A 235 12.26 11.47 -2.65
N GLU A 236 12.59 10.69 -1.62
CA GLU A 236 13.46 9.50 -1.75
C GLU A 236 12.70 8.22 -2.17
N PHE A 237 11.36 8.26 -2.24
CA PHE A 237 10.53 7.11 -2.59
C PHE A 237 10.00 7.17 -4.03
N LEU A 238 9.84 5.98 -4.64
CA LEU A 238 9.23 5.80 -5.97
C LEU A 238 7.74 6.18 -6.00
N TYR A 239 7.09 6.25 -4.84
CA TYR A 239 5.69 6.64 -4.68
C TYR A 239 5.59 7.97 -3.94
N LYS A 240 4.45 8.66 -4.12
CA LYS A 240 4.19 9.93 -3.46
C LYS A 240 4.16 9.77 -1.94
N ASP A 241 4.96 10.56 -1.23
CA ASP A 241 5.09 10.53 0.22
C ASP A 241 4.81 11.91 0.87
N LYS A 242 4.07 12.77 0.17
CA LYS A 242 3.74 14.14 0.59
C LYS A 242 2.23 14.38 0.55
N PHE A 243 1.53 13.86 1.55
CA PHE A 243 0.09 14.02 1.75
C PHE A 243 -0.20 15.02 2.87
N LYS A 244 -1.36 15.69 2.80
CA LYS A 244 -1.92 16.29 4.01
C LYS A 244 -2.32 15.16 4.96
N HIS A 245 -2.10 15.32 6.27
CA HIS A 245 -2.45 14.30 7.27
C HIS A 245 -3.90 13.79 7.13
N SER A 246 -4.85 14.67 6.82
CA SER A 246 -6.25 14.29 6.60
C SER A 246 -6.45 13.43 5.35
N SER A 247 -5.71 13.70 4.28
CA SER A 247 -5.71 12.91 3.05
C SER A 247 -5.08 11.54 3.28
N TRP A 248 -3.94 11.50 3.98
CA TRP A 248 -3.28 10.24 4.38
C TRP A 248 -4.21 9.36 5.22
N LEU A 249 -4.81 9.94 6.26
CA LEU A 249 -5.76 9.24 7.12
C LEU A 249 -6.95 8.69 6.34
N SER A 250 -7.52 9.49 5.42
CA SER A 250 -8.65 9.04 4.60
C SER A 250 -8.25 7.87 3.69
N MET A 251 -7.05 7.91 3.11
CA MET A 251 -6.50 6.85 2.27
C MET A 251 -6.33 5.54 3.05
N ILE A 252 -5.77 5.61 4.26
CA ILE A 252 -5.55 4.45 5.13
C ILE A 252 -6.88 3.92 5.68
N ASP A 253 -7.80 4.79 6.10
CA ASP A 253 -9.13 4.42 6.62
C ASP A 253 -9.89 3.53 5.63
N ASP A 254 -9.90 3.91 4.36
CA ASP A 254 -10.58 3.17 3.31
C ASP A 254 -9.99 1.77 3.08
N ARG A 255 -8.67 1.63 3.22
CA ARG A 255 -7.96 0.35 3.06
C ARG A 255 -8.10 -0.54 4.28
N VAL A 256 -7.93 0.02 5.47
CA VAL A 256 -8.06 -0.73 6.73
C VAL A 256 -9.48 -1.26 6.87
N LYS A 257 -10.52 -0.47 6.55
CA LYS A 257 -11.91 -0.95 6.54
C LYS A 257 -12.15 -2.12 5.59
N LYS A 258 -11.45 -2.16 4.45
CA LYS A 258 -11.52 -3.29 3.50
C LYS A 258 -10.75 -4.50 4.02
N ALA A 259 -9.53 -4.30 4.53
CA ALA A 259 -8.72 -5.33 5.15
C ALA A 259 -9.47 -6.06 6.28
N VAL A 260 -10.17 -5.32 7.13
CA VAL A 260 -11.00 -5.85 8.24
C VAL A 260 -12.04 -6.88 7.78
N LYS A 261 -12.54 -6.79 6.54
CA LYS A 261 -13.50 -7.76 6.00
C LYS A 261 -12.85 -9.07 5.56
N LEU A 262 -11.61 -9.00 5.09
CA LEU A 262 -10.83 -10.17 4.70
C LEU A 262 -10.30 -10.95 5.91
N MET A 263 -10.12 -10.26 7.02
CA MET A 263 -9.60 -10.78 8.28
C MET A 263 -10.55 -11.76 8.97
N ASN A 264 -10.03 -12.93 9.37
CA ASN A 264 -10.74 -13.87 10.24
C ASN A 264 -10.64 -13.45 11.73
N ASP A 265 -11.40 -14.09 12.63
CA ASP A 265 -11.45 -13.69 14.05
C ASP A 265 -10.14 -13.92 14.81
N LYS A 266 -9.24 -14.76 14.30
CA LYS A 266 -7.92 -15.05 14.87
C LYS A 266 -6.80 -14.35 14.10
N SER A 267 -7.11 -13.25 13.41
CA SER A 267 -6.14 -12.52 12.61
C SER A 267 -5.64 -11.25 13.28
N ALA A 268 -4.50 -10.75 12.80
CA ALA A 268 -3.96 -9.45 13.18
C ALA A 268 -3.42 -8.69 11.97
N ILE A 269 -3.46 -7.36 12.08
CA ILE A 269 -2.81 -6.44 11.17
C ILE A 269 -1.60 -5.82 11.85
N PHE A 270 -0.51 -5.72 11.10
CA PHE A 270 0.75 -5.10 11.49
C PHE A 270 1.01 -3.97 10.51
N THR A 271 1.21 -2.77 11.04
CA THR A 271 1.44 -1.58 10.21
C THR A 271 2.74 -0.92 10.61
N SER A 272 3.72 -0.96 9.73
CA SER A 272 4.97 -0.24 9.87
C SER A 272 4.72 1.27 9.71
N ILE A 273 5.32 2.08 10.57
CA ILE A 273 5.15 3.54 10.57
C ILE A 273 6.30 4.23 11.32
N ASP A 274 6.58 5.49 10.99
CA ASP A 274 7.45 6.36 11.80
C ASP A 274 6.65 7.33 12.68
N ASP A 275 7.34 8.23 13.37
CA ASP A 275 6.72 9.23 14.25
C ASP A 275 5.72 10.18 13.54
N ASN A 276 5.83 10.41 12.23
CA ASN A 276 5.05 11.44 11.54
C ASN A 276 3.55 11.15 11.58
N GLU A 277 3.16 9.89 11.37
CA GLU A 277 1.76 9.46 11.31
C GLU A 277 1.36 8.44 12.37
N HIS A 278 2.31 7.96 13.21
CA HIS A 278 2.07 6.96 14.25
C HIS A 278 0.83 7.24 15.10
N SER A 279 0.77 8.40 15.73
CA SER A 279 -0.33 8.78 16.63
C SER A 279 -1.69 8.79 15.93
N LYS A 280 -1.73 9.22 14.67
CA LYS A 280 -2.95 9.33 13.87
C LYS A 280 -3.40 7.96 13.37
N LEU A 281 -2.45 7.13 12.91
CA LEU A 281 -2.70 5.74 12.54
C LEU A 281 -3.29 4.95 13.70
N LYS A 282 -2.71 5.08 14.90
CA LYS A 282 -3.17 4.38 16.11
C LYS A 282 -4.62 4.73 16.42
N LEU A 283 -4.97 6.03 16.41
CA LEU A 283 -6.35 6.47 16.65
C LEU A 283 -7.31 5.98 15.57
N LEU A 284 -6.89 5.98 14.31
CA LEU A 284 -7.68 5.45 13.21
C LEU A 284 -7.95 3.96 13.39
N GLN A 285 -6.92 3.16 13.69
CA GLN A 285 -7.08 1.73 13.91
C GLN A 285 -7.91 1.43 15.15
N ASP A 286 -7.78 2.21 16.23
CA ASP A 286 -8.66 2.10 17.41
C ASP A 286 -10.13 2.37 17.04
N ALA A 287 -10.40 3.36 16.19
CA ALA A 287 -11.75 3.64 15.72
C ALA A 287 -12.34 2.52 14.85
N VAL A 288 -11.49 1.80 14.11
CA VAL A 288 -11.93 0.73 13.19
C VAL A 288 -12.03 -0.63 13.89
N PHE A 289 -11.04 -1.01 14.69
CA PHE A 289 -10.98 -2.32 15.37
C PHE A 289 -11.58 -2.28 16.79
N GLY A 290 -11.71 -1.10 17.39
CA GLY A 290 -11.97 -0.93 18.81
C GLY A 290 -10.67 -0.86 19.62
N PRO A 291 -10.56 0.05 20.61
CA PRO A 291 -9.34 0.24 21.39
C PRO A 291 -8.94 -1.00 22.20
N GLN A 292 -9.91 -1.84 22.59
CA GLN A 292 -9.67 -3.12 23.29
C GLN A 292 -8.92 -4.14 22.43
N ASN A 293 -8.99 -4.01 21.10
CA ASN A 293 -8.35 -4.93 20.15
C ASN A 293 -6.92 -4.53 19.77
N PHE A 294 -6.43 -3.40 20.31
CA PHE A 294 -5.02 -3.03 20.23
C PHE A 294 -4.16 -4.06 20.96
N VAL A 295 -3.16 -4.60 20.27
CA VAL A 295 -2.27 -5.64 20.82
C VAL A 295 -1.03 -5.00 21.40
N SER A 296 -0.25 -4.30 20.58
CA SER A 296 1.03 -3.72 20.99
C SER A 296 1.53 -2.67 20.00
N ASN A 297 2.39 -1.78 20.49
CA ASN A 297 3.22 -0.92 19.67
C ASN A 297 4.65 -1.48 19.69
N ILE A 298 5.02 -2.22 18.65
CA ILE A 298 6.32 -2.87 18.56
C ILE A 298 7.34 -1.82 18.10
N VAL A 299 8.46 -1.71 18.81
CA VAL A 299 9.55 -0.80 18.45
C VAL A 299 10.53 -1.55 17.56
N TRP A 300 10.72 -1.07 16.33
CA TRP A 300 11.67 -1.63 15.38
C TRP A 300 12.94 -0.78 15.33
N GLN A 301 14.03 -1.29 15.88
CA GLN A 301 15.31 -0.61 15.86
C GLN A 301 15.92 -0.65 14.45
N LYS A 302 15.94 0.51 13.77
CA LYS A 302 16.52 0.67 12.43
C LYS A 302 17.99 1.07 12.43
N LYS A 303 18.51 1.61 13.55
CA LYS A 303 19.94 1.99 13.71
C LYS A 303 20.49 1.56 15.07
N PHE A 304 21.75 1.13 15.08
CA PHE A 304 22.48 0.75 16.30
C PHE A 304 23.22 1.92 16.95
N SER A 305 23.80 2.79 16.13
CA SER A 305 24.61 3.90 16.61
C SER A 305 23.79 5.19 16.66
N PRO A 306 23.93 6.00 17.72
CA PRO A 306 23.39 7.35 17.75
C PRO A 306 23.94 8.21 16.61
N GLN A 307 23.10 9.09 16.07
CA GLN A 307 23.45 10.12 15.12
C GLN A 307 24.03 11.32 15.86
N ASN A 308 25.34 11.54 15.68
CA ASN A 308 26.05 12.64 16.32
C ASN A 308 25.63 14.03 15.82
N ASP A 309 25.01 14.09 14.65
CA ASP A 309 24.46 15.28 14.01
C ASP A 309 22.97 15.51 14.30
N ALA A 310 22.35 14.66 15.12
CA ALA A 310 20.96 14.86 15.53
C ALA A 310 20.82 16.14 16.38
N LEU A 311 19.88 17.00 15.98
CA LEU A 311 19.59 18.24 16.71
C LEU A 311 18.93 17.98 18.09
N TRP A 312 18.15 16.91 18.20
CA TRP A 312 17.38 16.57 19.39
C TRP A 312 17.75 15.17 19.91
N PHE A 313 17.02 14.16 19.46
CA PHE A 313 17.32 12.75 19.70
C PHE A 313 17.63 12.06 18.39
N SER A 314 18.49 11.06 18.46
CA SER A 314 18.81 10.23 17.30
C SER A 314 17.60 9.39 16.89
N ASP A 315 17.19 9.53 15.64
CA ASP A 315 16.11 8.74 15.06
C ASP A 315 16.61 7.32 14.73
N ASN A 316 16.47 6.43 15.74
CA ASN A 316 17.02 5.08 15.76
C ASN A 316 16.00 3.96 15.63
N HIS A 317 14.71 4.29 15.68
CA HIS A 317 13.64 3.31 15.62
C HIS A 317 12.47 3.80 14.76
N ASP A 318 11.71 2.85 14.24
CA ASP A 318 10.36 3.06 13.73
C ASP A 318 9.43 2.18 14.57
N PHE A 319 8.14 2.19 14.26
CA PHE A 319 7.11 1.45 14.96
C PHE A 319 6.43 0.43 14.05
N ILE A 320 5.89 -0.62 14.66
CA ILE A 320 4.94 -1.53 14.04
C ILE A 320 3.72 -1.58 14.96
N VAL A 321 2.64 -0.94 14.53
CA VAL A 321 1.36 -0.92 15.26
C VAL A 321 0.62 -2.22 14.98
N CYS A 322 0.25 -2.94 16.03
CA CYS A 322 -0.46 -4.21 15.93
C CYS A 322 -1.86 -4.12 16.51
N HIS A 323 -2.86 -4.42 15.68
CA HIS A 323 -4.25 -4.64 16.09
C HIS A 323 -4.70 -6.03 15.67
N SER A 324 -5.48 -6.67 16.53
CA SER A 324 -6.12 -7.94 16.21
C SER A 324 -7.55 -7.70 15.73
N LYS A 325 -8.12 -8.65 14.97
CA LYS A 325 -9.55 -8.64 14.68
C LYS A 325 -10.37 -8.84 15.95
N ASN A 326 -9.94 -9.78 16.78
CA ASN A 326 -10.45 -10.02 18.12
C ASN A 326 -9.30 -10.45 19.05
N LYS A 327 -8.92 -9.59 19.99
CA LYS A 327 -7.76 -9.81 20.87
C LYS A 327 -7.94 -10.99 21.82
N GLU A 328 -9.18 -11.31 22.18
CA GLU A 328 -9.48 -12.45 23.04
C GLU A 328 -9.11 -13.76 22.35
N ASN A 329 -9.34 -13.84 21.03
CA ASN A 329 -9.13 -15.03 20.20
C ASN A 329 -7.78 -15.08 19.49
N TRP A 330 -7.05 -13.97 19.41
CA TRP A 330 -5.76 -13.90 18.74
C TRP A 330 -4.59 -14.16 19.69
N ARG A 331 -3.59 -14.94 19.26
CA ARG A 331 -2.30 -15.10 19.94
C ARG A 331 -1.18 -15.11 18.88
N PRO A 332 0.02 -14.57 19.19
CA PRO A 332 1.16 -14.70 18.30
C PRO A 332 1.62 -16.15 18.26
N ASN A 333 2.01 -16.62 17.08
CA ASN A 333 2.67 -17.92 16.95
C ASN A 333 4.05 -17.86 17.61
N LEU A 334 4.42 -18.93 18.30
CA LEU A 334 5.75 -19.07 18.89
C LEU A 334 6.74 -19.52 17.81
N LEU A 335 7.94 -18.94 17.85
CA LEU A 335 9.04 -19.44 17.03
C LEU A 335 9.48 -20.82 17.52
N PRO A 336 9.91 -21.72 16.62
CA PRO A 336 10.53 -22.98 17.01
C PRO A 336 11.70 -22.75 17.97
N ARG A 337 11.86 -23.65 18.94
CA ARG A 337 13.01 -23.63 19.84
C ARG A 337 14.27 -23.94 19.04
N THR A 338 15.33 -23.19 19.29
CA THR A 338 16.65 -23.43 18.69
C THR A 338 17.50 -24.20 19.68
N GLU A 339 18.48 -24.97 19.20
CA GLU A 339 19.43 -25.68 20.08
C GLU A 339 20.11 -24.73 21.09
N LYS A 340 20.37 -23.48 20.70
CA LYS A 340 20.93 -22.46 21.59
C LYS A 340 19.98 -22.08 22.72
N HIS A 341 18.67 -22.09 22.48
CA HIS A 341 17.68 -21.86 23.53
C HIS A 341 17.58 -23.07 24.46
N ASP A 342 17.65 -24.29 23.91
CA ASP A 342 17.54 -25.52 24.69
C ASP A 342 18.71 -25.73 25.63
N LYS A 343 19.94 -25.36 25.21
CA LYS A 343 21.14 -25.40 26.06
C LYS A 343 21.05 -24.55 27.35
N ARG A 344 20.05 -23.69 27.49
CA ARG A 344 19.82 -22.88 28.71
C ARG A 344 19.01 -23.61 29.78
N TYR A 345 18.40 -24.74 29.42
CA TYR A 345 17.60 -25.57 30.30
C TYR A 345 18.44 -26.77 30.73
N ASN A 346 18.32 -27.17 32.00
CA ASN A 346 19.00 -28.32 32.57
C ASN A 346 18.11 -28.95 33.65
N ASN A 347 18.38 -30.20 34.01
CA ASN A 347 17.63 -30.91 35.05
C ASN A 347 18.58 -31.47 36.14
N PRO A 348 19.25 -30.59 36.91
CA PRO A 348 20.26 -31.02 37.88
C PRO A 348 19.68 -31.79 39.08
N ASP A 349 18.38 -31.68 39.33
CA ASP A 349 17.66 -32.29 40.45
C ASP A 349 16.81 -33.50 40.03
N ASN A 350 16.91 -33.96 38.78
CA ASN A 350 16.11 -35.04 38.21
C ASN A 350 14.59 -34.83 38.39
N ASP A 351 14.11 -33.60 38.18
CA ASP A 351 12.70 -33.28 38.17
C ASP A 351 11.97 -34.12 37.09
N PRO A 352 10.88 -34.83 37.43
CA PRO A 352 10.15 -35.67 36.48
C PRO A 352 9.50 -34.90 35.31
N ARG A 353 9.44 -33.56 35.38
CA ARG A 353 8.90 -32.69 34.32
C ARG A 353 9.92 -32.36 33.22
N GLY A 354 11.19 -32.74 33.40
CA GLY A 354 12.25 -32.55 32.42
C GLY A 354 13.07 -31.28 32.63
N ASP A 355 13.82 -30.88 31.59
CA ASP A 355 14.74 -29.75 31.65
C ASP A 355 14.03 -28.43 31.95
N TRP A 356 14.53 -27.72 32.96
CA TRP A 356 13.97 -26.47 33.42
C TRP A 356 15.07 -25.40 33.51
N THR A 357 14.66 -24.14 33.65
CA THR A 357 15.58 -23.04 33.89
C THR A 357 14.93 -22.07 34.85
N SER A 358 15.72 -21.44 35.72
CA SER A 358 15.21 -20.41 36.61
C SER A 358 14.74 -19.22 35.78
N GLY A 359 13.45 -18.87 35.90
CA GLY A 359 12.92 -17.62 35.36
C GLY A 359 13.05 -16.49 36.38
N ASP A 360 13.11 -15.25 35.89
CA ASP A 360 13.02 -14.08 36.75
C ASP A 360 11.66 -14.02 37.46
N LEU A 361 11.65 -13.59 38.73
CA LEU A 361 10.43 -13.24 39.46
C LEU A 361 9.81 -11.97 38.86
N SER A 362 9.22 -12.09 37.68
CA SER A 362 8.53 -10.99 37.04
C SER A 362 7.14 -10.81 37.65
N VAL A 363 6.95 -9.73 38.39
CA VAL A 363 5.62 -9.28 38.80
C VAL A 363 4.89 -8.82 37.52
N LYS A 364 3.74 -9.42 37.22
CA LYS A 364 2.79 -8.82 36.27
C LYS A 364 2.27 -7.53 36.89
N THR A 365 2.82 -6.38 36.51
CA THR A 365 2.26 -5.06 36.79
C THR A 365 1.12 -4.72 35.85
#